data_AF-A0A0E3PJ57-F1
#
_entry.id   AF-A0A0E3PJ57-F1
#
_cell.length_a   1.000
_cell.length_b   1.000
_cell.length_c   1.000
_cell.angle_alpha   90.00
_cell.angle_beta   90.00
_cell.angle_gamma   90.00
#
_symmetry.space_group_name_H-M   'P 1'
#
loop_
_entity.id
_entity.type
_entity.pdbx_description
1 polymer ?
#
loop_
_entity_poly.entity_id
_entity_poly.type
_entity_poly.pdbx_seq_one_letter_code
_entity_poly.pdbx_strand_id
1 'polypeptide(L)'
;MSTSIKRGYIYFPDTWEHIESQYVGPFATRIVHRRPDGTVDIRTSRRHRKRFGPEPEPEAAEKKRPKYLLWRPRSLNWWIAVLFMIGASNFALGSVLFLAGFKRNIILTLIFFIGSIFFTSAGYSQYHQSINAETTVDGDVQNAKRKWLAWQPVRIDFWVTFSQFLGTIMFNFNTFDAFLNLGWIGQDLLIWVPDMVGSIFFQISGTLAVFEICHRWWCWRSRNIDWWITIINFVGCVAFLISAFLAYIRPDPIFDNLALWSTAFTLIGAVCFFVGAYLMWPEMAREESA
;
A
#
# COMPACT_ATOMS: atom_id res chain seq x y z
N MET A 1 -24.92 28.27 -13.34
CA MET A 1 -23.91 27.59 -12.51
C MET A 1 -24.44 26.18 -12.27
N SER A 2 -23.83 25.14 -12.84
CA SER A 2 -24.20 23.76 -12.47
C SER A 2 -23.92 23.60 -10.98
N THR A 3 -24.93 23.20 -10.22
CA THR A 3 -24.74 22.94 -8.79
C THR A 3 -24.08 21.59 -8.63
N SER A 4 -23.14 21.45 -7.70
CA SER A 4 -22.47 20.18 -7.44
C SER A 4 -22.95 19.59 -6.12
N ILE A 5 -23.25 18.29 -6.11
CA ILE A 5 -23.67 17.55 -4.91
C ILE A 5 -22.47 16.78 -4.35
N LYS A 6 -22.20 16.95 -3.06
CA LYS A 6 -21.13 16.22 -2.36
C LYS A 6 -21.62 14.84 -1.92
N ARG A 7 -20.90 13.78 -2.31
CA ARG A 7 -21.10 12.40 -1.83
C ARG A 7 -19.75 11.85 -1.34
N GLY A 8 -19.68 11.50 -0.06
CA GLY A 8 -18.39 11.24 0.59
C GLY A 8 -17.50 12.49 0.56
N TYR A 9 -16.37 12.42 -0.15
CA TYR A 9 -15.47 13.56 -0.36
C TYR A 9 -15.46 14.08 -1.80
N ILE A 10 -16.25 13.48 -2.70
CA ILE A 10 -16.28 13.81 -4.12
C ILE A 10 -17.52 14.66 -4.43
N TYR A 11 -17.35 15.69 -5.25
CA TYR A 11 -18.40 16.53 -5.80
C TYR A 11 -18.81 16.00 -7.18
N PHE A 12 -20.10 15.73 -7.34
CA PHE A 12 -20.72 15.25 -8.58
C PHE A 12 -21.62 16.34 -9.16
N PRO A 13 -21.82 16.39 -10.49
CA PRO A 13 -22.84 17.25 -11.09
C PRO A 13 -24.24 16.94 -10.53
N ASP A 14 -25.05 17.97 -10.33
CA ASP A 14 -26.48 17.88 -9.97
C ASP A 14 -27.30 17.08 -10.98
N THR A 15 -26.87 17.05 -12.24
CA THR A 15 -27.51 16.28 -13.31
C THR A 15 -27.34 14.78 -13.19
N TRP A 16 -26.44 14.29 -12.32
CA TRP A 16 -26.20 12.86 -12.12
C TRP A 16 -27.17 12.32 -11.08
N GLU A 17 -27.91 11.26 -11.44
CA GLU A 17 -28.80 10.56 -10.53
C GLU A 17 -27.97 9.66 -9.61
N HIS A 18 -28.09 9.85 -8.29
CA HIS A 18 -27.43 8.99 -7.31
C HIS A 18 -28.20 7.68 -7.16
N ILE A 19 -27.52 6.55 -7.38
CA ILE A 19 -28.13 5.21 -7.26
C ILE A 19 -27.81 4.60 -5.90
N GLU A 20 -26.53 4.52 -5.54
CA GLU A 20 -26.09 3.77 -4.36
C GLU A 20 -24.79 4.37 -3.79
N SER A 21 -24.61 4.30 -2.47
CA SER A 21 -23.32 4.50 -1.82
C SER A 21 -23.07 3.40 -0.79
N GLN A 22 -21.89 2.78 -0.83
CA GLN A 22 -21.46 1.79 0.14
C GLN A 22 -20.43 2.37 1.08
N TYR A 23 -20.57 2.03 2.36
CA TYR A 23 -19.75 2.58 3.44
C TYR A 23 -19.12 1.46 4.27
N VAL A 24 -17.91 1.71 4.77
CA VAL A 24 -17.32 0.94 5.86
C VAL A 24 -17.08 1.91 7.01
N GLY A 25 -17.88 1.76 8.07
CA GLY A 25 -17.93 2.76 9.14
C GLY A 25 -18.27 4.15 8.57
N PRO A 26 -17.48 5.20 8.86
CA PRO A 26 -17.75 6.55 8.34
C PRO A 26 -17.27 6.75 6.88
N PHE A 27 -16.62 5.77 6.27
CA PHE A 27 -15.92 5.95 5.00
C PHE A 27 -16.74 5.48 3.80
N ALA A 28 -16.99 6.37 2.83
CA ALA A 28 -17.53 5.99 1.53
C ALA A 28 -16.46 5.21 0.74
N THR A 29 -16.75 3.96 0.40
CA THR A 29 -15.80 3.07 -0.30
C THR A 29 -16.18 2.82 -1.76
N ARG A 30 -17.48 2.90 -2.08
CA ARG A 30 -18.03 2.80 -3.43
C ARG A 30 -19.22 3.74 -3.59
N ILE A 31 -19.30 4.44 -4.71
CA ILE A 31 -20.40 5.35 -5.06
C ILE A 31 -20.83 5.05 -6.49
N VAL A 32 -22.14 4.96 -6.71
CA VAL A 32 -22.75 4.66 -8.02
C VAL A 32 -23.69 5.77 -8.42
N HIS A 33 -23.50 6.31 -9.62
CA HIS A 33 -24.39 7.29 -10.23
C HIS A 33 -24.82 6.84 -11.63
N ARG A 34 -25.99 7.29 -12.07
CA ARG A 34 -26.41 7.27 -13.46
C ARG A 34 -26.18 8.65 -14.06
N ARG A 35 -25.49 8.70 -15.19
CA ARG A 35 -25.23 9.91 -15.96
C ARG A 35 -26.46 10.30 -16.81
N PRO A 36 -26.56 11.56 -17.29
CA PRO A 36 -27.66 11.99 -18.16
C PRO A 36 -27.80 11.19 -19.46
N ASP A 37 -26.71 10.59 -19.95
CA ASP A 37 -26.68 9.72 -21.14
C ASP A 37 -27.17 8.28 -20.86
N GLY A 38 -27.57 7.98 -19.62
CA GLY A 38 -28.04 6.67 -19.18
C GLY A 38 -26.94 5.71 -18.71
N THR A 39 -25.66 6.04 -18.91
CA THR A 39 -24.54 5.20 -18.48
C THR A 39 -24.37 5.20 -16.95
N VAL A 40 -23.83 4.12 -16.39
CA VAL A 40 -23.62 3.98 -14.94
C VAL A 40 -22.15 4.22 -14.60
N ASP A 41 -21.88 5.25 -13.79
CA ASP A 41 -20.55 5.58 -13.27
C ASP A 41 -20.38 4.96 -11.88
N ILE A 42 -19.54 3.91 -11.80
CA ILE A 42 -19.18 3.25 -10.54
C ILE A 42 -17.79 3.70 -10.13
N ARG A 43 -17.66 4.39 -9.00
CA ARG A 43 -16.36 4.81 -8.45
C ARG A 43 -16.08 4.12 -7.13
N THR A 44 -14.91 3.52 -7.04
CA THR A 44 -14.36 2.99 -5.78
C THR A 44 -13.21 3.85 -5.29
N SER A 45 -13.04 3.89 -3.97
CA SER A 45 -11.98 4.68 -3.31
C SER A 45 -10.59 4.39 -3.88
N ARG A 46 -10.26 3.11 -4.12
CA ARG A 46 -8.97 2.67 -4.64
C ARG A 46 -8.71 3.16 -6.07
N ARG A 47 -9.69 2.99 -6.97
CA ARG A 47 -9.59 3.44 -8.37
C ARG A 47 -9.49 4.95 -8.47
N HIS A 48 -10.25 5.65 -7.64
CA HIS A 48 -10.24 7.10 -7.56
C HIS A 48 -8.86 7.62 -7.14
N ARG A 49 -8.28 7.09 -6.05
CA ARG A 49 -6.89 7.40 -5.64
C ARG A 49 -5.88 7.16 -6.78
N LYS A 50 -6.01 6.02 -7.48
CA LYS A 50 -5.08 5.61 -8.54
C LYS A 50 -5.30 6.32 -9.87
N ARG A 51 -6.34 7.15 -10.01
CA ARG A 51 -6.74 7.84 -11.24
C ARG A 51 -7.04 6.89 -12.41
N PHE A 52 -7.69 5.76 -12.10
CA PHE A 52 -8.14 4.79 -13.10
C PHE A 52 -9.53 5.08 -13.67
N GLY A 53 -10.19 6.14 -13.22
CA GLY A 53 -11.56 6.44 -13.64
C GLY A 53 -12.60 5.49 -13.03
N PRO A 54 -13.85 5.52 -13.52
CA PRO A 54 -14.90 4.61 -13.08
C PRO A 54 -14.57 3.15 -13.40
N GLU A 55 -15.27 2.20 -12.76
CA GLU A 55 -15.17 0.78 -13.13
C GLU A 55 -15.69 0.57 -14.56
N PRO A 56 -14.95 -0.16 -15.41
CA PRO A 56 -15.43 -0.49 -16.74
C PRO A 56 -16.70 -1.33 -16.69
N GLU A 57 -17.58 -1.14 -17.68
CA GLU A 57 -18.74 -2.03 -17.84
C GLU A 57 -18.29 -3.49 -18.03
N PRO A 58 -19.07 -4.47 -17.55
CA PRO A 58 -18.69 -5.88 -17.58
C PRO A 58 -18.27 -6.39 -18.97
N GLU A 59 -18.93 -5.90 -20.02
CA GLU A 59 -18.66 -6.26 -21.42
C GLU A 59 -17.33 -5.70 -21.95
N ALA A 60 -16.87 -4.57 -21.43
CA ALA A 60 -15.59 -3.94 -21.79
C ALA A 60 -14.40 -4.58 -21.07
N ALA A 61 -14.61 -5.14 -19.87
CA ALA A 61 -13.57 -5.74 -19.04
C ALA A 61 -13.01 -7.08 -19.58
N GLU A 62 -13.73 -7.75 -20.49
CA GLU A 62 -13.49 -9.17 -20.79
C GLU A 62 -12.41 -9.45 -21.87
N LYS A 63 -11.85 -8.45 -22.56
CA LYS A 63 -11.15 -8.70 -23.83
C LYS A 63 -9.63 -8.50 -23.90
N LYS A 64 -8.91 -8.16 -22.83
CA LYS A 64 -7.50 -7.71 -23.01
C LYS A 64 -6.49 -8.43 -22.11
N ARG A 65 -5.44 -8.97 -22.74
CA ARG A 65 -4.38 -9.73 -22.09
C ARG A 65 -3.60 -8.84 -21.11
N PRO A 66 -3.32 -9.30 -19.89
CA PRO A 66 -2.51 -8.55 -18.94
C PRO A 66 -1.10 -8.33 -19.51
N LYS A 67 -0.63 -7.07 -19.52
CA LYS A 67 0.77 -6.76 -19.80
C LYS A 67 1.56 -6.87 -18.50
N TYR A 68 2.33 -7.93 -18.38
CA TYR A 68 3.15 -8.23 -17.20
C TYR A 68 4.40 -7.36 -17.09
N LEU A 69 4.88 -6.82 -18.21
CA LEU A 69 5.94 -5.83 -18.26
C LEU A 69 5.37 -4.56 -18.89
N LEU A 70 5.23 -3.51 -18.07
CA LEU A 70 4.61 -2.25 -18.49
C LEU A 70 5.63 -1.13 -18.29
N TRP A 71 6.00 -0.44 -19.36
CA TRP A 71 6.87 0.74 -19.29
C TRP A 71 6.02 2.02 -19.25
N ARG A 72 5.88 2.62 -18.07
CA ARG A 72 5.08 3.84 -17.87
C ARG A 72 5.74 4.85 -16.91
N PRO A 73 6.90 5.41 -17.26
CA PRO A 73 7.64 6.32 -16.38
C PRO A 73 6.89 7.64 -16.08
N ARG A 74 5.85 7.98 -16.84
CA ARG A 74 4.98 9.14 -16.58
C ARG A 74 3.91 8.89 -15.51
N SER A 75 3.69 7.63 -15.11
CA SER A 75 2.68 7.25 -14.12
C SER A 75 3.30 7.16 -12.72
N LEU A 76 2.69 7.84 -11.74
CA LEU A 76 3.10 7.70 -10.34
C LEU A 76 2.87 6.27 -9.83
N ASN A 77 1.81 5.59 -10.27
CA ASN A 77 1.54 4.18 -9.93
C ASN A 77 2.70 3.26 -10.36
N TRP A 78 3.34 3.57 -11.49
CA TRP A 78 4.48 2.79 -11.98
C TRP A 78 5.71 2.96 -11.09
N TRP A 79 6.03 4.19 -10.70
CA TRP A 79 7.13 4.44 -9.76
C TRP A 79 6.86 3.84 -8.38
N ILE A 80 5.64 3.92 -7.87
CA ILE A 80 5.25 3.26 -6.61
C ILE A 80 5.58 1.75 -6.68
N ALA A 81 5.17 1.08 -7.76
CA ALA A 81 5.46 -0.34 -7.95
C ALA A 81 6.97 -0.63 -8.01
N VAL A 82 7.73 0.16 -8.79
CA VAL A 82 9.19 0.01 -8.93
C VAL A 82 9.91 0.19 -7.60
N LEU A 83 9.56 1.23 -6.85
CA LEU A 83 10.16 1.51 -5.54
C LEU A 83 9.88 0.36 -4.57
N PHE A 84 8.65 -0.14 -4.49
CA PHE A 84 8.34 -1.31 -3.65
C PHE A 84 9.09 -2.57 -4.11
N MET A 85 9.21 -2.83 -5.40
CA MET A 85 9.96 -3.99 -5.90
C MET A 85 11.45 -3.92 -5.56
N ILE A 86 12.08 -2.75 -5.70
CA ILE A 86 13.49 -2.56 -5.32
C ILE A 86 13.65 -2.73 -3.81
N GLY A 87 12.79 -2.08 -3.02
CA GLY A 87 12.79 -2.20 -1.55
C GLY A 87 12.64 -3.66 -1.10
N ALA A 88 11.62 -4.34 -1.60
CA ALA A 88 11.36 -5.75 -1.29
C ALA A 88 12.49 -6.68 -1.72
N SER A 89 13.12 -6.42 -2.87
CA SER A 89 14.27 -7.22 -3.35
C SER A 89 15.48 -7.09 -2.42
N ASN A 90 15.73 -5.89 -1.88
CA ASN A 90 16.80 -5.69 -0.90
C ASN A 90 16.51 -6.44 0.40
N PHE A 91 15.28 -6.36 0.92
CA PHE A 91 14.88 -7.13 2.12
C PHE A 91 15.01 -8.64 1.90
N ALA A 92 14.54 -9.15 0.76
CA ALA A 92 14.69 -10.55 0.41
C ALA A 92 16.16 -10.96 0.32
N LEU A 93 17.00 -10.16 -0.34
CA LEU A 93 18.44 -10.40 -0.44
C LEU A 93 19.12 -10.43 0.93
N GLY A 94 18.85 -9.43 1.78
CA GLY A 94 19.40 -9.35 3.13
C GLY A 94 19.02 -10.57 3.96
N SER A 95 17.75 -10.98 3.91
CA SER A 95 17.27 -12.17 4.63
C SER A 95 17.89 -13.46 4.10
N VAL A 96 18.00 -13.63 2.77
CA VAL A 96 18.63 -14.81 2.17
C VAL A 96 20.10 -14.89 2.56
N LEU A 97 20.84 -13.79 2.49
CA LEU A 97 22.25 -13.75 2.88
C LEU A 97 22.43 -14.10 4.37
N PHE A 98 21.60 -13.54 5.24
CA PHE A 98 21.63 -13.86 6.67
C PHE A 98 21.36 -15.34 6.92
N LEU A 99 20.29 -15.89 6.33
CA LEU A 99 19.92 -17.30 6.47
C LEU A 99 20.97 -18.25 5.88
N ALA A 100 21.72 -17.81 4.87
CA ALA A 100 22.86 -18.52 4.31
C ALA A 100 24.15 -18.43 5.15
N GLY A 101 24.11 -17.76 6.31
CA GLY A 101 25.25 -17.65 7.23
C GLY A 101 26.28 -16.58 6.84
N PHE A 102 25.87 -15.57 6.06
CA PHE A 102 26.75 -14.45 5.69
C PHE A 102 27.13 -13.62 6.92
N LYS A 103 28.44 -13.48 7.20
CA LYS A 103 28.94 -12.98 8.50
C LYS A 103 29.20 -11.46 8.57
N ARG A 104 29.10 -10.73 7.46
CA ARG A 104 29.41 -9.28 7.46
C ARG A 104 28.17 -8.46 7.77
N ASN A 105 27.91 -8.23 9.06
CA ASN A 105 26.74 -7.50 9.56
C ASN A 105 26.56 -6.13 8.89
N ILE A 106 27.65 -5.36 8.72
CA ILE A 106 27.57 -4.04 8.07
C ILE A 106 26.97 -4.07 6.66
N ILE A 107 27.25 -5.12 5.88
CA ILE A 107 26.70 -5.27 4.53
C ILE A 107 25.21 -5.63 4.61
N LEU A 108 24.82 -6.50 5.54
CA LEU A 108 23.40 -6.82 5.76
C LEU A 108 22.62 -5.57 6.17
N THR A 109 23.15 -4.80 7.14
CA THR A 109 22.56 -3.53 7.57
C THR A 109 22.43 -2.55 6.41
N LEU A 110 23.45 -2.41 5.56
CA LEU A 110 23.40 -1.57 4.35
C LEU A 110 22.30 -2.01 3.38
N ILE A 111 22.18 -3.30 3.11
CA ILE A 111 21.15 -3.83 2.20
C ILE A 111 19.75 -3.51 2.74
N PHE A 112 19.49 -3.80 4.02
CA PHE A 112 18.20 -3.52 4.65
C PHE A 112 17.88 -2.01 4.69
N PHE A 113 18.87 -1.17 5.02
CA PHE A 113 18.69 0.28 5.07
C PHE A 113 18.42 0.88 3.68
N ILE A 114 19.15 0.45 2.64
CA ILE A 114 18.86 0.87 1.26
C ILE A 114 17.42 0.46 0.90
N GLY A 115 17.03 -0.79 1.22
CA GLY A 115 15.67 -1.27 1.01
C GLY A 115 14.62 -0.39 1.70
N SER A 116 14.88 0.05 2.93
CA SER A 116 13.91 0.84 3.71
C SER A 116 13.70 2.22 3.10
N ILE A 117 14.74 2.87 2.56
CA ILE A 117 14.62 4.15 1.84
C ILE A 117 13.66 4.03 0.64
N PHE A 118 13.75 2.93 -0.12
CA PHE A 118 12.85 2.67 -1.24
C PHE A 118 11.40 2.43 -0.78
N PHE A 119 11.20 1.67 0.30
CA PHE A 119 9.88 1.50 0.92
C PHE A 119 9.30 2.84 1.39
N THR A 120 10.07 3.67 2.09
CA THR A 120 9.63 4.99 2.56
C THR A 120 9.26 5.92 1.41
N SER A 121 10.06 5.91 0.34
CA SER A 121 9.76 6.67 -0.88
C SER A 121 8.48 6.19 -1.56
N ALA A 122 8.23 4.89 -1.59
CA ALA A 122 7.00 4.31 -2.13
C ALA A 122 5.78 4.65 -1.26
N GLY A 123 5.91 4.53 0.07
CA GLY A 123 4.87 4.87 1.04
C GLY A 123 4.49 6.36 0.98
N TYR A 124 5.49 7.25 0.90
CA TYR A 124 5.23 8.67 0.69
C TYR A 124 4.54 8.92 -0.66
N SER A 125 4.96 8.24 -1.73
CA SER A 125 4.35 8.39 -3.05
C SER A 125 2.88 7.95 -3.06
N GLN A 126 2.51 6.88 -2.34
CA GLN A 126 1.12 6.47 -2.15
C GLN A 126 0.32 7.50 -1.34
N TYR A 127 0.89 8.02 -0.25
CA TYR A 127 0.29 9.07 0.56
C TYR A 127 0.05 10.35 -0.27
N HIS A 128 1.09 10.81 -0.98
CA HIS A 128 1.05 11.93 -1.90
C HIS A 128 -0.03 11.71 -2.98
N GLN A 129 -0.16 10.50 -3.52
CA GLN A 129 -1.21 10.15 -4.47
C GLN A 129 -2.61 10.31 -3.85
N SER A 130 -2.84 9.82 -2.63
CA SER A 130 -4.13 9.92 -1.95
C SER A 130 -4.54 11.38 -1.72
N ILE A 131 -3.65 12.21 -1.15
CA ILE A 131 -3.99 13.61 -0.82
C ILE A 131 -4.24 14.51 -2.05
N ASN A 132 -3.75 14.09 -3.22
CA ASN A 132 -3.92 14.76 -4.52
C ASN A 132 -4.90 14.02 -5.45
N ALA A 133 -5.77 13.15 -4.91
CA ALA A 133 -6.91 12.61 -5.66
C ALA A 133 -7.94 13.72 -5.91
N GLU A 134 -8.64 13.64 -7.04
CA GLU A 134 -9.52 14.70 -7.54
C GLU A 134 -10.81 14.81 -6.72
N THR A 135 -11.11 15.98 -6.17
CA THR A 135 -12.32 16.13 -5.36
C THR A 135 -13.59 16.35 -6.20
N THR A 136 -13.47 16.63 -7.49
CA THR A 136 -14.62 16.95 -8.36
C THR A 136 -14.57 16.09 -9.61
N VAL A 137 -15.71 15.49 -9.95
CA VAL A 137 -15.85 14.74 -11.21
C VAL A 137 -15.78 15.73 -12.38
N ASP A 138 -14.90 15.47 -13.34
CA ASP A 138 -14.64 16.30 -14.53
C ASP A 138 -14.18 17.74 -14.20
N GLY A 139 -13.66 17.96 -13.00
CA GLY A 139 -13.08 19.24 -12.61
C GLY A 139 -11.79 19.55 -13.38
N ASP A 140 -11.54 20.84 -13.61
CA ASP A 140 -10.34 21.30 -14.31
C ASP A 140 -9.06 20.92 -13.56
N VAL A 141 -8.39 19.86 -14.02
CA VAL A 141 -7.15 19.30 -13.44
C VAL A 141 -6.00 20.30 -13.54
N GLN A 142 -6.06 21.28 -14.45
CA GLN A 142 -4.94 22.16 -14.75
C GLN A 142 -4.65 23.20 -13.64
N ASN A 143 -5.64 23.49 -12.78
CA ASN A 143 -5.55 24.57 -11.79
C ASN A 143 -5.46 24.09 -10.33
N ALA A 144 -5.44 22.78 -10.08
CA ALA A 144 -5.36 22.24 -8.72
C ALA A 144 -3.93 22.39 -8.15
N LYS A 145 -3.77 23.22 -7.11
CA LYS A 145 -2.50 23.34 -6.37
C LYS A 145 -2.11 22.00 -5.77
N ARG A 146 -0.89 21.54 -6.10
CA ARG A 146 -0.34 20.28 -5.60
C ARG A 146 -0.05 20.35 -4.10
N LYS A 147 -0.57 19.38 -3.36
CA LYS A 147 -0.41 19.25 -1.91
C LYS A 147 0.74 18.29 -1.62
N TRP A 148 1.70 18.74 -0.81
CA TRP A 148 2.83 17.89 -0.36
C TRP A 148 2.55 17.24 0.99
N LEU A 149 1.68 17.88 1.79
CA LEU A 149 1.17 17.39 3.06
C LEU A 149 -0.28 17.86 3.20
N ALA A 150 -1.18 16.96 3.61
CA ALA A 150 -2.56 17.30 3.90
C ALA A 150 -3.17 16.32 4.91
N TRP A 151 -4.09 16.81 5.73
CA TRP A 151 -4.87 15.98 6.64
C TRP A 151 -6.26 15.74 6.04
N GLN A 152 -6.56 14.49 5.68
CA GLN A 152 -7.85 14.12 5.06
C GLN A 152 -8.45 12.86 5.70
N PRO A 153 -8.73 12.88 7.02
CA PRO A 153 -9.10 11.70 7.81
C PRO A 153 -10.49 11.14 7.46
N VAL A 154 -11.30 11.84 6.67
CA VAL A 154 -12.63 11.40 6.24
C VAL A 154 -12.56 10.32 5.15
N ARG A 155 -11.36 10.00 4.67
CA ARG A 155 -11.15 9.08 3.55
C ARG A 155 -10.46 7.80 4.02
N ILE A 156 -10.97 6.64 3.59
CA ILE A 156 -10.33 5.35 3.91
C ILE A 156 -8.96 5.24 3.25
N ASP A 157 -8.82 5.68 2.00
CA ASP A 157 -7.56 5.58 1.25
C ASP A 157 -6.45 6.46 1.86
N PHE A 158 -6.83 7.57 2.50
CA PHE A 158 -5.93 8.35 3.32
C PHE A 158 -5.37 7.51 4.46
N TRP A 159 -6.21 6.87 5.27
CA TRP A 159 -5.74 6.05 6.39
C TRP A 159 -4.93 4.84 5.95
N VAL A 160 -5.29 4.20 4.83
CA VAL A 160 -4.50 3.12 4.22
C VAL A 160 -3.08 3.62 3.92
N THR A 161 -2.95 4.72 3.18
CA THR A 161 -1.64 5.21 2.73
C THR A 161 -0.84 5.93 3.81
N PHE A 162 -1.52 6.64 4.70
CA PHE A 162 -0.90 7.36 5.81
C PHE A 162 -0.31 6.39 6.85
N SER A 163 -1.07 5.37 7.26
CA SER A 163 -0.53 4.32 8.14
C SER A 163 0.61 3.56 7.47
N GLN A 164 0.49 3.20 6.20
CA GLN A 164 1.60 2.58 5.44
C GLN A 164 2.85 3.46 5.49
N PHE A 165 2.71 4.76 5.21
CA PHE A 165 3.84 5.70 5.23
C PHE A 165 4.47 5.82 6.62
N LEU A 166 3.67 5.97 7.68
CA LEU A 166 4.18 5.96 9.05
C LEU A 166 4.94 4.67 9.38
N GLY A 167 4.41 3.52 8.96
CA GLY A 167 5.08 2.23 9.11
C GLY A 167 6.46 2.22 8.45
N THR A 168 6.57 2.74 7.22
CA THR A 168 7.86 2.82 6.51
C THR A 168 8.86 3.79 7.15
N ILE A 169 8.39 4.86 7.82
CA ILE A 169 9.29 5.77 8.56
C ILE A 169 9.87 5.05 9.77
N MET A 170 9.03 4.36 10.55
CA MET A 170 9.50 3.62 11.72
C MET A 170 10.52 2.54 11.34
N PHE A 171 10.28 1.85 10.22
CA PHE A 171 11.21 0.86 9.70
C PHE A 171 12.52 1.46 9.19
N ASN A 172 12.49 2.70 8.68
CA ASN A 172 13.69 3.44 8.33
C ASN A 172 14.52 3.78 9.57
N PHE A 173 13.89 4.21 10.68
CA PHE A 173 14.59 4.39 11.96
C PHE A 173 15.19 3.07 12.47
N ASN A 174 14.41 1.99 12.53
CA ASN A 174 14.90 0.65 12.88
C ASN A 174 16.18 0.28 12.10
N THR A 175 16.11 0.34 10.77
CA THR A 175 17.25 -0.05 9.90
C THR A 175 18.44 0.91 9.95
N PHE A 176 18.21 2.19 10.27
CA PHE A 176 19.29 3.16 10.48
C PHE A 176 19.99 2.94 11.83
N ASP A 177 19.21 2.73 12.89
CA ASP A 177 19.75 2.54 14.23
C ASP A 177 20.53 1.22 14.36
N ALA A 178 20.30 0.26 13.45
CA ALA A 178 21.11 -0.94 13.31
C ALA A 178 22.58 -0.70 12.89
N PHE A 179 22.97 0.52 12.47
CA PHE A 179 24.38 0.90 12.31
C PHE A 179 25.07 1.27 13.63
N LEU A 180 24.29 1.56 14.67
CA LEU A 180 24.81 2.02 15.95
C LEU A 180 25.28 0.82 16.79
N ASN A 181 26.39 1.00 17.53
CA ASN A 181 26.85 0.00 18.49
C ASN A 181 26.08 0.16 19.80
N LEU A 182 24.90 -0.47 19.87
CA LEU A 182 23.97 -0.37 20.99
C LEU A 182 24.12 -1.58 21.93
N GLY A 183 24.09 -1.33 23.24
CA GLY A 183 23.82 -2.39 24.22
C GLY A 183 22.37 -2.89 24.12
N TRP A 184 22.05 -3.99 24.79
CA TRP A 184 20.74 -4.65 24.73
C TRP A 184 19.52 -3.70 24.89
N ILE A 185 19.53 -2.80 25.88
CA ILE A 185 18.47 -1.79 26.08
C ILE A 185 18.32 -0.87 24.86
N GLY A 186 19.44 -0.47 24.26
CA GLY A 186 19.44 0.36 23.06
C GLY A 186 18.88 -0.39 21.85
N GLN A 187 19.20 -1.68 21.71
CA GLN A 187 18.64 -2.52 20.65
C GLN A 187 17.11 -2.66 20.81
N ASP A 188 16.61 -2.91 22.01
CA ASP A 188 15.16 -3.00 22.22
C ASP A 188 14.45 -1.67 21.95
N LEU A 189 15.03 -0.55 22.39
CA LEU A 189 14.38 0.75 22.28
C LEU A 189 14.47 1.39 20.89
N LEU A 190 15.60 1.25 20.19
CA LEU A 190 15.86 1.94 18.92
C LEU A 190 15.69 1.05 17.69
N ILE A 191 15.84 -0.27 17.84
CA ILE A 191 15.70 -1.22 16.73
C ILE A 191 14.33 -1.91 16.83
N TRP A 192 14.06 -2.58 17.96
CA TRP A 192 12.85 -3.39 18.10
C TRP A 192 11.56 -2.58 18.26
N VAL A 193 11.54 -1.52 19.08
CA VAL A 193 10.31 -0.70 19.25
C VAL A 193 9.85 -0.10 17.91
N PRO A 194 10.72 0.56 17.11
CA PRO A 194 10.31 1.04 15.79
C PRO A 194 9.91 -0.08 14.83
N ASP A 195 10.53 -1.27 14.91
CA ASP A 195 10.11 -2.45 14.14
C ASP A 195 8.67 -2.87 14.44
N MET A 196 8.35 -3.00 15.73
CA MET A 196 7.03 -3.40 16.21
C MET A 196 5.97 -2.35 15.87
N VAL A 197 6.25 -1.08 16.16
CA VAL A 197 5.34 0.04 15.86
C VAL A 197 5.12 0.14 14.34
N GLY A 198 6.18 -0.01 13.54
CA GLY A 198 6.09 -0.02 12.09
C GLY A 198 5.21 -1.16 11.57
N SER A 199 5.39 -2.36 12.09
CA SER A 199 4.61 -3.55 11.74
C SER A 199 3.12 -3.40 12.11
N ILE A 200 2.81 -2.78 13.26
CA ILE A 200 1.43 -2.46 13.64
C ILE A 200 0.79 -1.50 12.62
N PHE A 201 1.52 -0.46 12.20
CA PHE A 201 1.03 0.46 11.18
C PHE A 201 0.79 -0.22 9.82
N PHE A 202 1.67 -1.12 9.38
CA PHE A 202 1.46 -1.94 8.18
C PHE A 202 0.23 -2.84 8.32
N GLN A 203 -0.01 -3.40 9.50
CA GLN A 203 -1.18 -4.23 9.76
C GLN A 203 -2.49 -3.41 9.70
N ILE A 204 -2.49 -2.19 10.25
CA ILE A 204 -3.61 -1.24 10.13
C ILE A 204 -3.85 -0.92 8.65
N SER A 205 -2.80 -0.58 7.90
CA SER A 205 -2.90 -0.28 6.47
C SER A 205 -3.51 -1.44 5.68
N GLY A 206 -2.97 -2.66 5.85
CA GLY A 206 -3.43 -3.86 5.16
C GLY A 206 -4.89 -4.18 5.48
N THR A 207 -5.29 -4.07 6.74
CA THR A 207 -6.68 -4.30 7.18
C THR A 207 -7.63 -3.30 6.52
N LEU A 208 -7.29 -2.02 6.53
CA LEU A 208 -8.09 -0.97 5.89
C LEU A 208 -8.13 -1.13 4.36
N ALA A 209 -7.06 -1.63 3.73
CA ALA A 209 -7.04 -1.91 2.29
C ALA A 209 -7.98 -3.07 1.91
N VAL A 210 -8.08 -4.10 2.76
CA VAL A 210 -9.07 -5.18 2.59
C VAL A 210 -10.49 -4.60 2.67
N PHE A 211 -10.76 -3.76 3.67
CA PHE A 211 -12.07 -3.10 3.81
C PHE A 211 -12.39 -2.19 2.62
N GLU A 212 -11.41 -1.45 2.12
CA GLU A 212 -11.54 -0.57 0.95
C GLU A 212 -11.99 -1.32 -0.30
N ILE A 213 -11.38 -2.48 -0.61
CA ILE A 213 -11.72 -3.27 -1.80
C ILE A 213 -13.00 -4.08 -1.63
N CYS A 214 -13.22 -4.60 -0.42
CA CYS A 214 -14.36 -5.45 -0.18
C CYS A 214 -15.66 -4.68 0.03
N HIS A 215 -15.58 -3.40 0.41
CA HIS A 215 -16.70 -2.55 0.84
C HIS A 215 -17.45 -3.11 2.06
N ARG A 216 -16.79 -4.02 2.80
CA ARG A 216 -17.21 -4.70 4.02
C ARG A 216 -15.97 -5.34 4.65
N TRP A 217 -16.14 -6.03 5.77
CA TRP A 217 -15.01 -6.59 6.52
C TRP A 217 -14.21 -7.66 5.75
N TRP A 218 -14.86 -8.43 4.89
CA TRP A 218 -14.19 -9.44 4.08
C TRP A 218 -14.95 -9.75 2.79
N CYS A 219 -14.22 -10.16 1.77
CA CYS A 219 -14.78 -10.65 0.51
C CYS A 219 -13.78 -11.58 -0.18
N TRP A 220 -14.33 -12.48 -1.00
CA TRP A 220 -13.54 -13.30 -1.90
C TRP A 220 -13.79 -12.84 -3.34
N ARG A 221 -12.76 -12.31 -4.02
CA ARG A 221 -12.85 -11.81 -5.40
C ARG A 221 -11.68 -12.34 -6.24
N SER A 222 -11.58 -13.65 -6.39
CA SER A 222 -10.45 -14.33 -7.08
C SER A 222 -10.22 -13.92 -8.54
N ARG A 223 -11.25 -13.39 -9.22
CA ARG A 223 -11.15 -12.87 -10.60
C ARG A 223 -10.61 -11.44 -10.68
N ASN A 224 -10.50 -10.73 -9.55
CA ASN A 224 -10.06 -9.34 -9.50
C ASN A 224 -8.59 -9.24 -9.06
N ILE A 225 -7.76 -8.57 -9.88
CA ILE A 225 -6.34 -8.38 -9.59
C ILE A 225 -6.11 -7.47 -8.38
N ASP A 226 -7.02 -6.50 -8.16
CA ASP A 226 -6.98 -5.58 -7.04
C ASP A 226 -7.03 -6.33 -5.71
N TRP A 227 -7.88 -7.36 -5.66
CA TRP A 227 -8.04 -8.23 -4.50
C TRP A 227 -6.76 -9.04 -4.25
N TRP A 228 -6.14 -9.60 -5.31
CA TRP A 228 -4.86 -10.31 -5.19
C TRP A 228 -3.73 -9.41 -4.70
N ILE A 229 -3.60 -8.20 -5.25
CA ILE A 229 -2.62 -7.21 -4.79
C ILE A 229 -2.80 -6.95 -3.29
N THR A 230 -4.04 -6.70 -2.85
CA THR A 230 -4.31 -6.38 -1.45
C THR A 230 -4.10 -7.56 -0.52
N ILE A 231 -4.59 -8.76 -0.86
CA ILE A 231 -4.47 -9.90 0.06
C ILE A 231 -3.04 -10.40 0.18
N ILE A 232 -2.26 -10.36 -0.91
CA ILE A 232 -0.84 -10.74 -0.87
C ILE A 232 -0.06 -9.74 0.00
N ASN A 233 -0.31 -8.43 -0.15
CA ASN A 233 0.30 -7.43 0.73
C ASN A 233 -0.15 -7.61 2.19
N PHE A 234 -1.43 -7.91 2.45
CA PHE A 234 -1.93 -8.17 3.79
C PHE A 234 -1.22 -9.36 4.45
N VAL A 235 -1.05 -10.46 3.72
CA VAL A 235 -0.26 -11.62 4.19
C VAL A 235 1.18 -11.21 4.47
N GLY A 236 1.76 -10.34 3.63
CA GLY A 236 3.07 -9.76 3.87
C GLY A 236 3.15 -8.96 5.19
N CYS A 237 2.14 -8.14 5.48
CA CYS A 237 2.05 -7.40 6.75
C CYS A 237 1.99 -8.35 7.96
N VAL A 238 1.21 -9.42 7.87
CA VAL A 238 1.12 -10.45 8.93
C VAL A 238 2.47 -11.13 9.13
N ALA A 239 3.16 -11.50 8.06
CA ALA A 239 4.49 -12.09 8.14
C ALA A 239 5.50 -11.15 8.82
N PHE A 240 5.52 -9.87 8.43
CA PHE A 240 6.38 -8.87 9.08
C PHE A 240 6.04 -8.67 10.57
N LEU A 241 4.76 -8.65 10.93
CA LEU A 241 4.35 -8.56 12.32
C LEU A 241 4.82 -9.76 13.14
N ILE A 242 4.69 -10.98 12.61
CA ILE A 242 5.23 -12.19 13.24
C ILE A 242 6.76 -12.07 13.38
N SER A 243 7.45 -11.58 12.35
CA SER A 243 8.90 -11.32 12.38
C SER A 243 9.29 -10.40 13.54
N ALA A 244 8.56 -9.29 13.73
CA ALA A 244 8.81 -8.31 14.80
C ALA A 244 8.59 -8.91 16.20
N PHE A 245 7.58 -9.76 16.37
CA PHE A 245 7.39 -10.49 17.63
C PHE A 245 8.54 -11.46 17.93
N LEU A 246 9.06 -12.13 16.91
CA LEU A 246 10.17 -13.08 17.06
C LEU A 246 11.53 -12.40 17.22
N ALA A 247 11.65 -11.13 16.81
CA ALA A 247 12.87 -10.32 16.93
C ALA A 247 13.12 -9.78 18.35
N TYR A 248 12.15 -9.89 19.26
CA TYR A 248 12.28 -9.37 20.62
C TYR A 248 13.45 -10.04 21.36
N ILE A 249 14.42 -9.24 21.79
CA ILE A 249 15.61 -9.72 22.46
C ILE A 249 15.25 -10.01 23.92
N ARG A 250 15.49 -11.24 24.38
CA ARG A 250 15.26 -11.64 25.78
C ARG A 250 16.59 -11.97 26.47
N PRO A 251 16.74 -11.63 27.76
CA PRO A 251 17.92 -12.00 28.56
C PRO A 251 18.14 -13.51 28.62
N ASP A 252 17.06 -14.31 28.66
CA ASP A 252 17.10 -15.76 28.63
C ASP A 252 16.53 -16.29 27.29
N PRO A 253 17.34 -16.94 26.44
CA PRO A 253 16.83 -17.55 25.22
C PRO A 253 15.99 -18.79 25.57
N ILE A 254 14.67 -18.70 25.37
CA ILE A 254 13.79 -19.88 25.43
C ILE A 254 14.00 -20.77 24.19
N PHE A 255 14.47 -20.19 23.08
CA PHE A 255 14.76 -20.89 21.81
C PHE A 255 15.98 -20.27 21.10
N ASP A 256 16.97 -21.07 20.75
CA ASP A 256 18.20 -20.60 20.06
C ASP A 256 17.97 -20.09 18.62
N ASN A 257 16.80 -20.37 18.04
CA ASN A 257 16.52 -20.14 16.61
C ASN A 257 15.55 -18.97 16.32
N LEU A 258 15.20 -18.14 17.32
CA LEU A 258 14.22 -17.05 17.16
C LEU A 258 14.61 -16.04 16.07
N ALA A 259 15.89 -15.65 16.01
CA ALA A 259 16.40 -14.72 15.00
C ALA A 259 16.32 -15.30 13.57
N LEU A 260 16.56 -16.60 13.41
CA LEU A 260 16.40 -17.30 12.14
C LEU A 260 14.94 -17.28 11.68
N TRP A 261 14.00 -17.58 12.58
CA TRP A 261 12.57 -17.54 12.27
C TRP A 261 12.09 -16.13 11.98
N SER A 262 12.50 -15.14 12.76
CA SER A 262 12.23 -13.72 12.49
C SER A 262 12.67 -13.35 11.06
N THR A 263 13.91 -13.69 10.70
CA THR A 263 14.44 -13.41 9.36
C THR A 263 13.69 -14.17 8.25
N ALA A 264 13.26 -15.42 8.50
CA ALA A 264 12.45 -16.17 7.56
C ALA A 264 11.08 -15.53 7.31
N PHE A 265 10.43 -15.00 8.35
CA PHE A 265 9.18 -14.26 8.22
C PHE A 265 9.37 -12.90 7.53
N THR A 266 10.49 -12.21 7.78
CA THR A 266 10.90 -11.04 6.99
C THR A 266 11.02 -11.37 5.50
N LEU A 267 11.64 -12.52 5.15
CA LEU A 267 11.76 -12.97 3.77
C LEU A 267 10.40 -13.24 3.13
N ILE A 268 9.49 -13.92 3.84
CA ILE A 268 8.12 -14.18 3.37
C ILE A 268 7.40 -12.85 3.10
N GLY A 269 7.48 -11.91 4.04
CA GLY A 269 6.92 -10.58 3.90
C GLY A 269 7.48 -9.83 2.68
N ALA A 270 8.80 -9.87 2.49
CA ALA A 270 9.46 -9.25 1.35
C ALA A 270 9.00 -9.84 0.01
N VAL A 271 8.88 -11.16 -0.09
CA VAL A 271 8.35 -11.83 -1.31
C VAL A 271 6.90 -11.42 -1.56
N CYS A 272 6.05 -11.38 -0.53
CA CYS A 272 4.67 -10.92 -0.66
C CYS A 272 4.60 -9.48 -1.19
N PHE A 273 5.36 -8.54 -0.61
CA PHE A 273 5.39 -7.15 -1.07
C PHE A 273 5.93 -7.02 -2.50
N PHE A 274 6.94 -7.81 -2.87
CA PHE A 274 7.44 -7.85 -4.25
C PHE A 274 6.35 -8.29 -5.23
N VAL A 275 5.66 -9.39 -4.95
CA VAL A 275 4.60 -9.91 -5.81
C VAL A 275 3.43 -8.94 -5.87
N GLY A 276 3.02 -8.36 -4.74
CA GLY A 276 1.96 -7.35 -4.69
C GLY A 276 2.29 -6.11 -5.52
N ALA A 277 3.53 -5.62 -5.46
CA ALA A 277 4.02 -4.50 -6.25
C ALA A 277 4.11 -4.83 -7.74
N TYR A 278 4.60 -6.02 -8.09
CA TYR A 278 4.66 -6.50 -9.47
C TYR A 278 3.26 -6.58 -10.11
N LEU A 279 2.26 -7.05 -9.37
CA LEU A 279 0.88 -7.13 -9.87
C LEU A 279 0.22 -5.75 -10.14
N MET A 280 0.82 -4.64 -9.68
CA MET A 280 0.35 -3.29 -10.05
C MET A 280 0.57 -2.96 -11.53
N TRP A 281 1.52 -3.62 -12.21
CA TRP A 281 1.73 -3.45 -13.66
C TRP A 281 0.56 -4.01 -14.50
N PRO A 282 0.18 -5.29 -14.37
CA PRO A 282 -0.99 -5.82 -15.07
C PRO A 282 -2.30 -5.13 -14.67
N GLU A 283 -2.41 -4.63 -13.43
CA GLU A 283 -3.52 -3.76 -13.02
C GLU A 283 -3.57 -2.48 -13.89
N MET A 284 -2.50 -1.68 -13.92
CA MET A 284 -2.45 -0.47 -14.76
C MET A 284 -2.69 -0.74 -16.25
N ALA A 285 -2.28 -1.91 -16.75
CA ALA A 285 -2.48 -2.30 -18.14
C ALA A 285 -3.95 -2.60 -18.47
N ARG A 286 -4.72 -3.13 -17.52
CA ARG A 286 -6.18 -3.32 -17.66
C ARG A 286 -6.91 -1.98 -17.78
N GLU A 287 -6.45 -0.97 -17.05
CA GLU A 287 -7.10 0.34 -16.99
C GLU A 287 -6.74 1.29 -18.15
N GLU A 288 -5.66 1.02 -18.89
CA GLU A 288 -5.37 1.69 -20.16
C GLU A 288 -6.40 1.36 -21.25
N SER A 289 -7.08 0.24 -21.05
CA SER A 289 -7.76 -0.50 -22.09
C SER A 289 -9.29 -0.42 -21.96
N ALA A 290 -9.77 0.19 -20.88
CA ALA A 290 -11.16 0.52 -20.59
C ALA A 290 -11.44 1.95 -21.04
#